data_AF-A0A1J5DB65-F1
#
_entry.id   AF-A0A1J5DB65-F1
#
_cell.length_a   1.000
_cell.length_b   1.000
_cell.length_c   1.000
_cell.angle_alpha   90.00
_cell.angle_beta   90.00
_cell.angle_gamma   90.00
#
_symmetry.space_group_name_H-M   'P 1'
#
loop_
_entity.id
_entity.type
_entity.pdbx_description
1 polymer ?
#
loop_
_entity_poly.entity_id
_entity_poly.type
_entity_poly.pdbx_seq_one_letter_code
_entity_poly.pdbx_strand_id
1 'polypeptide(L)'
;MSMEKAKSRTVLGRFDGNPILEPRPKHWWESKAVFNPGVIYEDGKVHIVYRAVGDSDVSVLGYASSVDGFRIDERLDEPIYVPREPFEGAGLVYPTPSYHQRTYVPIEDEDYVSGGSWGGCEDPRLTRIDNRVFMTYVAFDGYSPPRVALTSIHISDFLAKNWQWKKPVLISPPGVVDKNACILPGKINSKYVIFHRIFPDILIDFVDDLDFDGTTRWLIGEFKIRPRKTYWDSRKVGAGPPPIKTKDGWLLIYHAVGERDPGRY
;
A
#
# COMPACT_ATOMS: atom_id res chain seq x y z
N MET A 1 -27.63 -35.05 24.66
CA MET A 1 -26.28 -34.47 24.82
C MET A 1 -26.24 -33.17 24.03
N SER A 2 -26.25 -32.04 24.73
CA SER A 2 -26.15 -30.71 24.12
C SER A 2 -24.73 -30.49 23.59
N MET A 3 -24.60 -30.21 22.30
CA MET A 3 -23.36 -29.65 21.76
C MET A 3 -23.21 -28.24 22.32
N GLU A 4 -22.28 -28.06 23.27
CA GLU A 4 -21.76 -26.74 23.57
C GLU A 4 -21.16 -26.17 22.29
N LYS A 5 -21.78 -25.09 21.77
CA LYS A 5 -21.12 -24.26 20.76
C LYS A 5 -19.81 -23.77 21.39
N ALA A 6 -18.68 -24.26 20.86
CA ALA A 6 -17.38 -23.70 21.20
C ALA A 6 -17.46 -22.18 21.03
N LYS A 7 -17.30 -21.44 22.13
CA LYS A 7 -17.24 -19.98 22.08
C LYS A 7 -16.10 -19.62 21.13
N SER A 8 -16.45 -18.95 20.03
CA SER A 8 -15.48 -18.31 19.14
C SER A 8 -14.56 -17.45 20.00
N ARG A 9 -13.32 -17.89 20.21
CA ARG A 9 -12.32 -17.09 20.91
C ARG A 9 -11.91 -15.97 19.96
N THR A 10 -12.34 -14.75 20.24
CA THR A 10 -11.86 -13.57 19.51
C THR A 10 -10.33 -13.52 19.61
N VAL A 11 -9.65 -13.79 18.49
CA VAL A 11 -8.17 -13.78 18.41
C VAL A 11 -7.63 -12.35 18.25
N LEU A 12 -8.43 -11.44 17.68
CA LEU A 12 -8.10 -10.02 17.48
C LEU A 12 -9.26 -9.14 17.94
N GLY A 13 -9.00 -8.22 18.88
CA GLY A 13 -9.93 -7.18 19.31
C GLY A 13 -9.65 -5.86 18.61
N ARG A 14 -10.70 -5.08 18.31
CA ARG A 14 -10.53 -3.69 17.85
C ARG A 14 -10.14 -2.83 19.05
N PHE A 15 -9.25 -1.86 18.83
CA PHE A 15 -8.99 -0.83 19.82
C PHE A 15 -10.24 0.05 19.98
N ASP A 16 -10.65 0.30 21.23
CA ASP A 16 -11.86 1.06 21.53
C ASP A 16 -11.75 2.54 21.14
N GLY A 17 -10.53 3.08 21.08
CA GLY A 17 -10.26 4.44 20.64
C GLY A 17 -10.13 4.62 19.12
N ASN A 18 -10.59 3.66 18.32
CA ASN A 18 -10.63 3.82 16.86
C ASN A 18 -11.66 4.89 16.44
N PRO A 19 -11.41 5.61 15.34
CA PRO A 19 -10.22 5.55 14.48
C PRO A 19 -9.01 6.28 15.08
N ILE A 20 -7.80 5.78 14.83
CA ILE A 20 -6.55 6.44 15.28
C ILE A 20 -6.11 7.59 14.35
N LEU A 21 -6.64 7.64 13.13
CA LEU A 21 -6.43 8.71 12.15
C LEU A 21 -7.76 9.03 11.47
N GLU A 22 -8.05 10.31 11.31
CA GLU A 22 -9.21 10.84 10.57
C GLU A 22 -8.76 11.90 9.56
N PRO A 23 -9.51 12.11 8.46
CA PRO A 23 -9.28 13.21 7.53
C PRO A 23 -9.26 14.56 8.24
N ARG A 24 -8.40 15.49 7.81
CA ARG A 24 -8.39 16.87 8.33
C ARG A 24 -8.96 17.80 7.25
N PRO A 25 -10.22 18.29 7.36
CA PRO A 25 -10.88 19.05 6.30
C PRO A 25 -10.15 20.32 5.85
N LYS A 26 -9.27 20.87 6.68
CA LYS A 26 -8.46 22.07 6.36
C LYS A 26 -7.16 21.77 5.62
N HIS A 27 -6.78 20.49 5.48
CA HIS A 27 -5.58 20.06 4.77
C HIS A 27 -6.00 19.48 3.43
N TRP A 28 -5.84 20.28 2.37
CA TRP A 28 -6.37 20.01 1.03
C TRP A 28 -6.00 18.63 0.46
N TRP A 29 -4.89 18.03 0.88
CA TRP A 29 -4.39 16.76 0.35
C TRP A 29 -4.92 15.51 1.09
N GLU A 30 -5.57 15.71 2.24
CA GLU A 30 -6.12 14.65 3.08
C GLU A 30 -7.51 15.00 3.64
N SER A 31 -8.19 15.95 3.00
CA SER A 31 -9.47 16.50 3.44
C SER A 31 -10.62 15.49 3.35
N LYS A 32 -10.50 14.47 2.48
CA LYS A 32 -11.57 13.51 2.19
C LYS A 32 -11.36 12.15 2.85
N ALA A 33 -10.14 11.59 2.81
CA ALA A 33 -9.87 10.25 3.31
C ALA A 33 -8.40 10.07 3.75
N VAL A 34 -8.19 9.26 4.80
CA VAL A 34 -6.88 8.73 5.22
C VAL A 34 -6.99 7.25 5.58
N PHE A 35 -6.14 6.41 5.00
CA PHE A 35 -6.28 4.96 5.08
C PHE A 35 -5.01 4.22 4.60
N ASN A 36 -5.05 2.89 4.58
CA ASN A 36 -4.02 1.99 4.05
C ASN A 36 -2.56 2.32 4.47
N PRO A 37 -2.27 2.37 5.79
CA PRO A 37 -0.93 2.70 6.26
C PRO A 37 0.09 1.59 6.00
N GLY A 38 1.28 1.99 5.55
CA GLY A 38 2.52 1.24 5.66
C GLY A 38 3.27 1.66 6.93
N VAL A 39 3.76 0.70 7.70
CA VAL A 39 4.28 0.95 9.06
C VAL A 39 5.63 0.26 9.27
N ILE A 40 6.55 0.94 9.97
CA ILE A 40 7.75 0.34 10.57
C ILE A 40 7.87 0.76 12.04
N TYR A 41 8.57 -0.04 12.84
CA TYR A 41 8.92 0.31 14.21
C TYR A 41 10.42 0.54 14.30
N GLU A 42 10.82 1.79 14.55
CA GLU A 42 12.21 2.22 14.59
C GLU A 42 12.38 3.32 15.64
N ASP A 43 13.57 3.38 16.25
CA ASP A 43 13.91 4.41 17.25
C ASP A 43 12.85 4.60 18.36
N GLY A 44 12.30 3.47 18.83
CA GLY A 44 11.32 3.44 19.93
C GLY A 44 9.91 3.88 19.56
N LYS A 45 9.59 4.07 18.27
CA LYS A 45 8.27 4.51 17.80
C LYS A 45 7.79 3.78 16.56
N VAL A 46 6.47 3.74 16.43
CA VAL A 46 5.74 3.33 15.23
C VAL A 46 5.73 4.51 14.26
N HIS A 47 6.35 4.33 13.10
CA HIS A 47 6.29 5.27 11.99
C HIS A 47 5.22 4.84 11.00
N ILE A 48 4.30 5.74 10.68
CA ILE A 48 3.11 5.46 9.89
C ILE A 48 3.16 6.32 8.63
N VAL A 49 3.29 5.68 7.48
CA VAL A 49 3.14 6.33 6.17
C VAL A 49 1.78 5.92 5.61
N TYR A 50 0.84 6.86 5.53
CA TYR A 50 -0.56 6.57 5.20
C TYR A 50 -0.96 7.16 3.86
N ARG A 51 -1.83 6.45 3.13
CA ARG A 51 -2.48 6.98 1.93
C ARG A 51 -3.50 8.03 2.35
N ALA A 52 -3.53 9.14 1.61
CA ALA A 52 -4.50 10.21 1.79
C ALA A 52 -5.09 10.63 0.44
N VAL A 53 -6.35 11.04 0.47
CA VAL A 53 -7.06 11.64 -0.66
C VAL A 53 -7.72 12.93 -0.17
N GLY A 54 -7.62 13.98 -0.97
CA GLY A 54 -8.18 15.29 -0.66
C GLY A 54 -8.84 15.94 -1.86
N ASP A 55 -8.78 17.26 -1.92
CA ASP A 55 -9.49 18.11 -2.88
C ASP A 55 -9.13 17.78 -4.33
N SER A 56 -7.91 17.31 -4.57
CA SER A 56 -7.41 16.91 -5.89
C SER A 56 -7.84 15.52 -6.35
N ASP A 57 -8.47 14.73 -5.47
CA ASP A 57 -8.87 13.33 -5.71
C ASP A 57 -7.73 12.41 -6.19
N VAL A 58 -6.47 12.77 -5.91
CA VAL A 58 -5.32 11.91 -6.13
C VAL A 58 -4.69 11.48 -4.82
N SER A 59 -4.29 10.21 -4.79
CA SER A 59 -3.61 9.61 -3.67
C SER A 59 -2.19 10.16 -3.51
N VAL A 60 -1.91 10.66 -2.31
CA VAL A 60 -0.58 11.04 -1.83
C VAL A 60 -0.30 10.32 -0.51
N LEU A 61 0.95 10.36 -0.03
CA LEU A 61 1.32 9.71 1.23
C LEU A 61 1.67 10.74 2.30
N GLY A 62 0.98 10.65 3.43
CA GLY A 62 1.26 11.42 4.64
C GLY A 62 2.12 10.66 5.64
N TYR A 63 2.59 11.37 6.67
CA TYR A 63 3.35 10.78 7.77
C TYR A 63 2.71 11.10 9.12
N ALA A 64 2.65 10.08 9.97
CA ALA A 64 2.38 10.18 11.38
C ALA A 64 3.33 9.28 12.18
N SER A 65 3.45 9.50 13.49
CA SER A 65 4.13 8.56 14.38
C SER A 65 3.46 8.44 15.74
N SER A 66 3.71 7.31 16.37
CA SER A 66 3.13 6.92 17.65
C SER A 66 4.14 6.12 18.48
N VAL A 67 4.29 6.40 19.77
CA VAL A 67 5.11 5.56 20.66
C VAL A 67 4.41 4.25 21.03
N ASP A 68 3.08 4.23 21.13
CA ASP A 68 2.31 3.05 21.57
C ASP A 68 1.58 2.31 20.44
N GLY A 69 1.54 2.90 19.23
CA GLY A 69 0.81 2.39 18.08
C GLY A 69 -0.69 2.66 18.09
N PHE A 70 -1.21 3.34 19.12
CA PHE A 70 -2.64 3.62 19.33
C PHE A 70 -2.96 5.11 19.35
N ARG A 71 -2.08 5.95 19.89
CA ARG A 71 -2.23 7.41 19.95
C ARG A 71 -1.20 8.08 19.06
N ILE A 72 -1.65 8.98 18.20
CA ILE A 72 -0.76 9.71 17.30
C ILE A 72 -0.08 10.83 18.07
N ASP A 73 1.25 10.76 18.20
CA ASP A 73 2.07 11.77 18.87
C ASP A 73 2.51 12.89 17.92
N GLU A 74 2.66 12.56 16.63
CA GLU A 74 3.04 13.51 15.59
C GLU A 74 2.33 13.15 14.28
N ARG A 75 1.88 14.18 13.56
CA ARG A 75 1.36 14.08 12.19
C ARG A 75 1.82 15.31 11.43
N LEU A 76 2.42 15.14 10.26
CA LEU A 76 2.90 16.27 9.48
C LEU A 76 1.75 16.96 8.73
N ASP A 77 1.90 18.25 8.47
CA ASP A 77 0.88 19.07 7.81
C ASP A 77 0.91 18.96 6.28
N GLU A 78 2.02 18.48 5.73
CA GLU A 78 2.27 18.30 4.30
C GLU A 78 2.52 16.82 3.97
N PRO A 79 2.20 16.37 2.74
CA PRO A 79 2.50 15.02 2.30
C PRO A 79 4.01 14.81 2.21
N ILE A 80 4.44 13.58 2.51
CA ILE A 80 5.86 13.18 2.46
C ILE A 80 6.23 12.49 1.14
N TYR A 81 5.23 12.14 0.34
CA TYR A 81 5.39 11.56 -0.98
C TYR A 81 4.19 11.92 -1.86
N VAL A 82 4.47 12.51 -3.02
CA VAL A 82 3.49 12.89 -4.05
C VAL A 82 3.93 12.26 -5.38
N PRO A 83 3.09 12.23 -6.42
CA PRO A 83 3.52 11.80 -7.75
C PRO A 83 4.77 12.55 -8.23
N ARG A 84 5.80 11.79 -8.65
CA ARG A 84 7.12 12.26 -9.11
C ARG A 84 7.46 11.77 -10.52
N GLU A 85 6.85 10.69 -10.99
CA GLU A 85 7.06 10.10 -12.30
C GLU A 85 5.74 9.99 -13.10
N PRO A 86 5.79 9.91 -14.46
CA PRO A 86 4.59 9.85 -15.28
C PRO A 86 3.66 8.68 -14.96
N PHE A 87 4.20 7.52 -14.55
CA PHE A 87 3.41 6.34 -14.16
C PHE A 87 2.67 6.50 -12.83
N GLU A 88 2.94 7.58 -12.08
CA GLU A 88 2.19 8.01 -10.90
C GLU A 88 1.22 9.15 -11.22
N GLY A 89 1.20 9.63 -12.48
CA GLY A 89 0.45 10.80 -12.93
C GLY A 89 1.21 12.13 -12.78
N ALA A 90 2.53 12.13 -12.52
CA ALA A 90 3.28 13.38 -12.42
C ALA A 90 3.30 14.14 -13.75
N GLY A 91 3.04 15.45 -13.71
CA GLY A 91 2.95 16.29 -14.91
C GLY A 91 1.58 16.28 -15.61
N LEU A 92 0.67 15.39 -15.22
CA LEU A 92 -0.76 15.54 -15.49
C LEU A 92 -1.30 16.58 -14.49
N VAL A 93 -1.15 17.86 -14.84
CA VAL A 93 -1.36 18.99 -13.94
C VAL A 93 -2.78 19.03 -13.37
N TYR A 94 -2.84 18.87 -12.04
CA TYR A 94 -3.91 19.26 -11.13
C TYR A 94 -4.35 20.71 -11.29
N PRO A 95 -5.59 21.07 -10.94
CA PRO A 95 -5.98 22.44 -11.08
C PRO A 95 -5.41 23.28 -9.94
N THR A 96 -4.83 24.40 -10.36
CA THR A 96 -4.81 25.67 -9.63
C THR A 96 -6.23 26.04 -9.11
N PRO A 97 -6.37 27.03 -8.22
CA PRO A 97 -7.65 27.42 -7.60
C PRO A 97 -8.82 27.76 -8.54
N SER A 98 -8.62 27.77 -9.87
CA SER A 98 -9.66 27.98 -10.87
C SER A 98 -10.39 26.71 -11.34
N TYR A 99 -10.36 25.61 -10.58
CA TYR A 99 -11.04 24.34 -10.99
C TYR A 99 -12.56 24.41 -11.13
N HIS A 100 -13.21 25.53 -10.78
CA HIS A 100 -14.66 25.66 -10.90
C HIS A 100 -15.18 25.76 -12.35
N GLN A 101 -14.32 25.65 -13.36
CA GLN A 101 -14.73 25.69 -14.77
C GLN A 101 -13.96 24.70 -15.64
N ARG A 102 -14.20 23.39 -15.49
CA ARG A 102 -14.29 22.51 -16.66
C ARG A 102 -15.40 21.48 -16.49
N THR A 103 -16.32 21.55 -17.44
CA THR A 103 -17.28 20.51 -17.80
C THR A 103 -16.54 19.20 -18.10
N TYR A 104 -16.93 18.18 -17.36
CA TYR A 104 -16.88 16.76 -17.69
C TYR A 104 -16.78 16.52 -19.21
N VAL A 105 -15.65 15.98 -19.66
CA VAL A 105 -15.55 15.37 -20.99
C VAL A 105 -15.58 13.86 -20.72
N PRO A 106 -16.69 13.16 -20.99
CA PRO A 106 -16.73 11.72 -20.87
C PRO A 106 -15.75 11.16 -21.91
N ILE A 107 -14.65 10.57 -21.46
CA ILE A 107 -13.92 9.62 -22.29
C ILE A 107 -14.69 8.32 -22.09
N GLU A 108 -15.43 7.93 -23.13
CA GLU A 108 -16.11 6.64 -23.15
C GLU A 108 -15.04 5.52 -23.11
N ASP A 109 -15.35 4.49 -22.32
CA ASP A 109 -14.62 3.24 -22.05
C ASP A 109 -13.60 3.21 -20.88
N GLU A 110 -14.12 2.69 -19.76
CA GLU A 110 -13.47 2.20 -18.53
C GLU A 110 -12.67 3.21 -17.67
N ASP A 111 -13.40 4.03 -16.89
CA ASP A 111 -12.84 4.75 -15.73
C ASP A 111 -12.25 3.77 -14.71
N TYR A 112 -10.92 3.64 -14.67
CA TYR A 112 -10.23 2.94 -13.58
C TYR A 112 -10.26 3.80 -12.31
N VAL A 113 -11.37 3.80 -11.57
CA VAL A 113 -11.36 4.35 -10.21
C VAL A 113 -10.64 3.36 -9.29
N SER A 114 -9.45 3.71 -8.81
CA SER A 114 -8.68 2.86 -7.88
C SER A 114 -8.86 3.35 -6.44
N GLY A 115 -9.68 2.65 -5.67
CA GLY A 115 -9.79 2.88 -4.22
C GLY A 115 -10.26 4.28 -3.83
N GLY A 116 -11.06 4.94 -4.69
CA GLY A 116 -11.62 6.26 -4.43
C GLY A 116 -10.76 7.45 -4.86
N SER A 117 -9.72 7.23 -5.68
CA SER A 117 -8.95 8.31 -6.34
C SER A 117 -8.81 8.10 -7.85
N TRP A 118 -8.46 9.17 -8.56
CA TRP A 118 -8.21 9.20 -10.00
C TRP A 118 -6.74 8.96 -10.39
N GLY A 119 -5.87 8.65 -9.44
CA GLY A 119 -4.44 8.45 -9.69
C GLY A 119 -3.62 8.50 -8.41
N GLY A 120 -2.30 8.50 -8.59
CA GLY A 120 -1.29 8.81 -7.60
C GLY A 120 -0.53 7.63 -7.03
N CYS A 121 -0.10 7.81 -5.78
CA CYS A 121 0.68 6.87 -5.00
C CYS A 121 -0.21 6.24 -3.94
N GLU A 122 -0.51 4.96 -4.08
CA GLU A 122 -1.52 4.25 -3.29
C GLU A 122 -0.90 3.14 -2.44
N ASP A 123 -1.54 2.86 -1.30
CA ASP A 123 -1.34 1.65 -0.50
C ASP A 123 0.13 1.32 -0.17
N PRO A 124 0.88 2.23 0.47
CA PRO A 124 2.28 2.01 0.79
C PRO A 124 2.46 0.79 1.69
N ARG A 125 3.57 0.08 1.50
CA ARG A 125 4.11 -0.94 2.42
C ARG A 125 5.58 -0.65 2.62
N LEU A 126 5.98 -0.56 3.88
CA LEU A 126 7.34 -0.23 4.26
C LEU A 126 8.06 -1.47 4.78
N THR A 127 9.33 -1.62 4.44
CA THR A 127 10.16 -2.69 4.96
C THR A 127 11.57 -2.16 5.14
N ARG A 128 12.07 -2.20 6.38
CA ARG A 128 13.48 -1.91 6.65
C ARG A 128 14.32 -3.12 6.29
N ILE A 129 15.35 -2.89 5.48
CA ILE A 129 16.41 -3.86 5.18
C ILE A 129 17.73 -3.11 5.34
N ASP A 130 18.58 -3.61 6.24
CA ASP A 130 19.84 -2.98 6.61
C ASP A 130 19.66 -1.50 7.00
N ASN A 131 20.30 -0.59 6.26
CA ASN A 131 20.27 0.86 6.47
C ASN A 131 19.25 1.61 5.58
N ARG A 132 18.31 0.89 4.96
CA ARG A 132 17.30 1.48 4.08
C ARG A 132 15.89 1.07 4.47
N VAL A 133 14.96 1.99 4.28
CA VAL A 133 13.53 1.71 4.26
C VAL A 133 13.13 1.61 2.80
N PHE A 134 12.67 0.44 2.38
CA PHE A 134 12.06 0.23 1.07
C PHE A 134 10.56 0.46 1.17
N MET A 135 10.01 1.11 0.16
CA MET A 135 8.57 1.32 0.02
C MET A 135 8.09 0.74 -1.30
N THR A 136 7.25 -0.28 -1.21
CA THR A 136 6.40 -0.71 -2.33
C THR A 136 5.05 -0.01 -2.22
N TYR A 137 4.48 0.36 -3.36
CA TYR A 137 3.19 1.05 -3.44
C TYR A 137 2.58 0.82 -4.81
N VAL A 138 1.29 1.09 -4.94
CA VAL A 138 0.59 1.08 -6.22
C VAL A 138 0.76 2.46 -6.85
N ALA A 139 1.34 2.50 -8.04
CA ALA A 139 1.40 3.69 -8.87
C ALA A 139 0.29 3.63 -9.92
N PHE A 140 -0.46 4.72 -10.02
CA PHE A 140 -1.57 4.83 -10.95
C PHE A 140 -1.58 6.21 -11.62
N ASP A 141 -1.52 6.24 -12.95
CA ASP A 141 -1.48 7.47 -13.73
C ASP A 141 -2.89 7.99 -14.12
N GLY A 142 -3.94 7.30 -13.70
CA GLY A 142 -5.33 7.63 -14.00
C GLY A 142 -5.88 7.03 -15.29
N TYR A 143 -5.06 6.34 -16.09
CA TYR A 143 -5.48 5.81 -17.39
C TYR A 143 -5.00 4.38 -17.64
N SER A 144 -3.75 4.07 -17.31
CA SER A 144 -3.15 2.76 -17.48
C SER A 144 -3.51 1.82 -16.32
N PRO A 145 -3.48 0.50 -16.52
CA PRO A 145 -3.62 -0.47 -15.42
C PRO A 145 -2.65 -0.14 -14.27
N PRO A 146 -3.13 -0.03 -13.01
CA PRO A 146 -2.26 0.26 -11.87
C PRO A 146 -1.15 -0.77 -11.70
N ARG A 147 0.05 -0.30 -11.37
CA ARG A 147 1.26 -1.11 -11.26
C ARG A 147 1.94 -0.98 -9.91
N VAL A 148 2.79 -1.94 -9.59
CA VAL A 148 3.63 -1.87 -8.39
C VAL A 148 4.89 -1.08 -8.70
N ALA A 149 5.14 -0.05 -7.88
CA ALA A 149 6.37 0.71 -7.88
C ALA A 149 7.19 0.44 -6.61
N LEU A 150 8.49 0.67 -6.71
CA LEU A 150 9.47 0.53 -5.64
C LEU A 150 10.31 1.80 -5.55
N THR A 151 10.46 2.30 -4.32
CA THR A 151 11.46 3.31 -3.97
C THR A 151 12.14 2.92 -2.65
N SER A 152 13.19 3.66 -2.28
CA SER A 152 13.82 3.52 -0.97
C SER A 152 14.37 4.84 -0.48
N ILE A 153 14.58 4.94 0.82
CA ILE A 153 15.20 6.07 1.51
C ILE A 153 16.19 5.52 2.53
N HIS A 154 17.29 6.24 2.79
CA HIS A 154 18.20 5.85 3.86
C HIS A 154 17.51 6.03 5.22
N ILE A 155 17.77 5.13 6.17
CA ILE A 155 17.07 5.15 7.46
C ILE A 155 17.34 6.46 8.24
N SER A 156 18.54 7.01 8.16
CA SER A 156 18.84 8.29 8.83
C SER A 156 18.04 9.45 8.25
N ASP A 157 17.85 9.48 6.92
CA ASP A 157 17.05 10.51 6.25
C ASP A 157 15.57 10.37 6.63
N PHE A 158 15.06 9.14 6.66
CA PHE A 158 13.69 8.86 7.08
C PHE A 158 13.43 9.30 8.53
N LEU A 159 14.33 8.96 9.47
CA LEU A 159 14.20 9.34 10.88
C LEU A 159 14.36 10.85 11.09
N ALA A 160 15.23 11.50 10.30
CA ALA A 160 15.40 12.95 10.27
C ALA A 160 14.30 13.68 9.50
N LYS A 161 13.34 12.96 8.89
CA LYS A 161 12.25 13.50 8.06
C LYS A 161 12.76 14.29 6.85
N ASN A 162 13.96 13.95 6.38
CA ASN A 162 14.52 14.44 5.13
C ASN A 162 14.04 13.52 4.01
N TRP A 163 12.90 13.82 3.39
CA TRP A 163 12.19 12.93 2.46
C TRP A 163 12.87 12.75 1.08
N GLN A 164 14.15 12.37 1.09
CA GLN A 164 14.99 12.11 -0.09
C GLN A 164 14.80 10.68 -0.60
N TRP A 165 13.59 10.36 -1.00
CA TRP A 165 13.27 9.08 -1.63
C TRP A 165 14.04 8.93 -2.96
N LYS A 166 14.65 7.76 -3.19
CA LYS A 166 15.23 7.38 -4.50
C LYS A 166 14.18 7.60 -5.59
N LYS A 167 14.61 7.90 -6.81
CA LYS A 167 13.71 7.88 -7.97
C LYS A 167 12.99 6.52 -8.01
N PRO A 168 11.64 6.50 -8.04
CA PRO A 168 10.92 5.24 -8.05
C PRO A 168 11.07 4.54 -9.39
N VAL A 169 10.97 3.22 -9.37
CA VAL A 169 10.92 2.37 -10.56
C VAL A 169 9.70 1.46 -10.46
N LEU A 170 9.10 1.13 -11.61
CA LEU A 170 8.10 0.08 -11.65
C LEU A 170 8.78 -1.28 -11.47
N ILE A 171 8.07 -2.25 -10.88
CA ILE A 171 8.60 -3.60 -10.66
C ILE A 171 7.63 -4.71 -11.10
N SER A 172 6.34 -4.42 -11.31
CA SER A 172 5.38 -5.36 -11.92
C SER A 172 5.42 -5.30 -13.45
N PRO A 173 4.91 -6.26 -14.23
CA PRO A 173 4.86 -6.14 -15.69
C PRO A 173 3.83 -5.08 -16.18
N PRO A 174 4.00 -4.51 -17.40
CA PRO A 174 3.00 -3.62 -18.00
C PRO A 174 1.75 -4.37 -18.48
N GLY A 175 0.64 -3.64 -18.68
CA GLY A 175 -0.60 -4.17 -19.28
C GLY A 175 -1.43 -5.06 -18.37
N VAL A 176 -1.03 -5.25 -17.11
CA VAL A 176 -1.77 -6.04 -16.11
C VAL A 176 -1.85 -5.28 -14.80
N VAL A 177 -3.01 -5.36 -14.14
CA VAL A 177 -3.20 -4.77 -12.82
C VAL A 177 -2.45 -5.59 -11.77
N ASP A 178 -1.52 -4.95 -11.09
CA ASP A 178 -0.75 -5.55 -10.00
C ASP A 178 -0.76 -4.63 -8.77
N LYS A 179 -0.98 -5.22 -7.60
CA LYS A 179 -1.21 -4.48 -6.34
C LYS A 179 -0.67 -5.24 -5.13
N ASN A 180 -0.85 -4.68 -3.94
CA ASN A 180 -0.64 -5.36 -2.66
C ASN A 180 0.79 -5.86 -2.46
N ALA A 181 1.77 -5.17 -3.02
CA ALA A 181 3.14 -5.63 -2.92
C ALA A 181 3.75 -5.32 -1.57
N CYS A 182 4.50 -6.27 -1.01
CA CYS A 182 5.32 -6.06 0.18
C CYS A 182 6.59 -6.93 0.10
N ILE A 183 7.68 -6.42 0.69
CA ILE A 183 8.96 -7.11 0.73
C ILE A 183 9.07 -7.82 2.09
N LEU A 184 9.61 -9.03 2.09
CA LEU A 184 9.95 -9.71 3.33
C LEU A 184 11.12 -8.98 4.02
N PRO A 185 11.07 -8.72 5.35
CA PRO A 185 12.15 -8.01 6.06
C PRO A 185 13.42 -8.85 6.27
N GLY A 186 13.55 -9.97 5.54
CA GLY A 186 14.70 -10.84 5.58
C GLY A 186 14.81 -11.64 4.29
N LYS A 187 15.97 -12.27 4.10
CA LYS A 187 16.24 -13.14 2.96
C LYS A 187 15.88 -14.59 3.28
N ILE A 188 15.47 -15.32 2.24
CA ILE A 188 15.33 -16.78 2.26
C ILE A 188 16.27 -17.34 1.20
N ASN A 189 17.15 -18.27 1.58
CA ASN A 189 18.17 -18.83 0.69
C ASN A 189 18.98 -17.75 -0.05
N SER A 190 19.39 -16.71 0.68
CA SER A 190 20.14 -15.54 0.18
C SER A 190 19.41 -14.65 -0.84
N LYS A 191 18.14 -14.91 -1.13
CA LYS A 191 17.29 -14.09 -2.02
C LYS A 191 16.33 -13.22 -1.24
N TYR A 192 16.02 -12.05 -1.78
CA TYR A 192 14.89 -11.24 -1.33
C TYR A 192 13.59 -11.91 -1.76
N VAL A 193 12.53 -11.70 -0.99
CA VAL A 193 11.21 -12.26 -1.28
C VAL A 193 10.21 -11.12 -1.38
N ILE A 194 9.50 -11.06 -2.50
CA ILE A 194 8.50 -10.04 -2.77
C ILE A 194 7.16 -10.75 -2.96
N PHE A 195 6.15 -10.30 -2.20
CA PHE A 195 4.76 -10.66 -2.42
C PHE A 195 4.14 -9.57 -3.30
N HIS A 196 3.24 -9.95 -4.19
CA HIS A 196 2.44 -9.03 -5.01
C HIS A 196 1.13 -9.72 -5.43
N ARG A 197 0.29 -9.10 -6.25
CA ARG A 197 -1.05 -9.62 -6.53
C ARG A 197 -1.52 -9.21 -7.91
N ILE A 198 -1.42 -10.17 -8.83
CA ILE A 198 -2.23 -10.22 -10.04
C ILE A 198 -3.46 -11.07 -9.76
N PHE A 199 -4.65 -10.58 -10.13
CA PHE A 199 -5.90 -11.24 -9.78
C PHE A 199 -5.91 -12.72 -10.21
N PRO A 200 -6.37 -13.66 -9.36
CA PRO A 200 -6.91 -13.46 -8.01
C PRO A 200 -5.91 -13.78 -6.87
N ASP A 201 -4.68 -14.13 -7.21
CA ASP A 201 -3.72 -14.82 -6.34
C ASP A 201 -2.74 -13.84 -5.68
N ILE A 202 -2.29 -14.15 -4.46
CA ILE A 202 -1.05 -13.57 -3.95
C ILE A 202 0.08 -14.31 -4.65
N LEU A 203 0.91 -13.58 -5.36
CA LEU A 203 2.09 -14.05 -6.05
C LEU A 203 3.34 -13.81 -5.20
N ILE A 204 4.37 -14.64 -5.39
CA ILE A 204 5.62 -14.60 -4.63
C ILE A 204 6.79 -14.82 -5.58
N ASP A 205 7.79 -13.95 -5.49
CA ASP A 205 9.02 -14.01 -6.28
C ASP A 205 10.25 -14.00 -5.37
N PHE A 206 11.28 -14.75 -5.77
CA PHE A 206 12.60 -14.74 -5.14
C PHE A 206 13.59 -14.01 -6.05
N VAL A 207 14.07 -12.83 -5.65
CA VAL A 207 15.00 -12.02 -6.44
C VAL A 207 16.37 -11.90 -5.76
N ASP A 208 17.45 -11.90 -6.54
CA ASP A 208 18.82 -11.79 -6.00
C ASP A 208 19.12 -10.42 -5.39
N ASP A 209 18.49 -9.38 -5.94
CA ASP A 209 18.66 -7.99 -5.55
C ASP A 209 17.37 -7.18 -5.78
N LEU A 210 17.31 -5.98 -5.21
CA LEU A 210 16.17 -5.06 -5.32
C LEU A 210 16.43 -3.93 -6.32
N ASP A 211 17.42 -4.07 -7.21
CA ASP A 211 17.76 -3.08 -8.23
C ASP A 211 17.04 -3.43 -9.55
N PHE A 212 15.78 -3.01 -9.61
CA PHE A 212 14.97 -3.09 -10.81
C PHE A 212 15.30 -1.92 -11.74
N ASP A 213 15.37 -2.20 -13.04
CA ASP A 213 15.67 -1.19 -14.07
C ASP A 213 14.45 -0.32 -14.43
N GLY A 214 13.26 -0.71 -13.98
CA GLY A 214 12.01 -0.04 -14.28
C GLY A 214 11.56 -0.16 -15.73
N THR A 215 12.15 -1.06 -16.55
CA THR A 215 11.85 -1.17 -17.99
C THR A 215 11.84 -2.59 -18.55
N THR A 216 12.70 -3.51 -18.07
CA THR A 216 12.79 -4.87 -18.63
C THR A 216 12.77 -5.97 -17.58
N ARG A 217 13.15 -5.67 -16.33
CA ARG A 217 13.15 -6.62 -15.23
C ARG A 217 11.88 -6.45 -14.39
N TRP A 218 11.03 -7.47 -14.37
CA TRP A 218 9.75 -7.46 -13.65
C TRP A 218 9.59 -8.68 -12.73
N LEU A 219 8.72 -8.56 -11.73
CA LEU A 219 8.17 -9.70 -10.99
C LEU A 219 7.40 -10.61 -11.95
N ILE A 220 7.50 -11.92 -11.76
CA ILE A 220 6.91 -12.93 -12.64
C ILE A 220 5.89 -13.83 -11.95
N GLY A 221 5.82 -13.81 -10.62
CA GLY A 221 4.91 -14.63 -9.82
C GLY A 221 5.31 -16.11 -9.80
N GLU A 222 6.55 -16.40 -9.40
CA GLU A 222 7.11 -17.77 -9.34
C GLU A 222 6.24 -18.76 -8.54
N PHE A 223 5.70 -18.31 -7.41
CA PHE A 223 4.80 -19.07 -6.56
C PHE A 223 3.51 -18.31 -6.29
N LYS A 224 2.49 -19.02 -5.80
CA LYS A 224 1.19 -18.41 -5.52
C LYS A 224 0.42 -19.02 -4.36
N ILE A 225 -0.25 -18.16 -3.61
CA ILE A 225 -1.29 -18.49 -2.64
C ILE A 225 -2.63 -18.15 -3.29
N ARG A 226 -3.47 -19.18 -3.45
CA ARG A 226 -4.74 -19.06 -4.17
C ARG A 226 -5.92 -18.81 -3.23
N PRO A 227 -6.97 -18.12 -3.69
CA PRO A 227 -8.27 -18.10 -3.03
C PRO A 227 -8.76 -19.51 -2.70
N ARG A 228 -9.42 -19.68 -1.55
CA ARG A 228 -10.01 -20.96 -1.16
C ARG A 228 -11.47 -20.99 -1.58
N LYS A 229 -11.80 -21.89 -2.51
CA LYS A 229 -13.18 -22.11 -2.94
C LYS A 229 -14.07 -22.36 -1.71
N THR A 230 -15.26 -21.74 -1.71
CA THR A 230 -16.30 -21.81 -0.64
C THR A 230 -16.00 -21.15 0.70
N TYR A 231 -14.82 -20.55 0.89
CA TYR A 231 -14.49 -19.77 2.09
C TYR A 231 -14.73 -18.26 1.91
N TRP A 232 -14.48 -17.48 2.97
CA TRP A 232 -14.59 -16.02 2.94
C TRP A 232 -13.60 -15.35 1.99
N ASP A 233 -12.50 -16.03 1.65
CA ASP A 233 -11.45 -15.60 0.73
C ASP A 233 -11.53 -16.31 -0.62
N SER A 234 -12.76 -16.47 -1.14
CA SER A 234 -13.02 -17.30 -2.33
C SER A 234 -12.83 -16.59 -3.67
N ARG A 235 -12.85 -15.25 -3.72
CA ARG A 235 -12.79 -14.49 -4.98
C ARG A 235 -11.39 -13.98 -5.29
N LYS A 236 -10.74 -13.34 -4.33
CA LYS A 236 -9.35 -12.85 -4.44
C LYS A 236 -8.72 -12.69 -3.06
N VAL A 237 -7.41 -12.83 -3.02
CA VAL A 237 -6.57 -12.62 -1.83
C VAL A 237 -5.50 -11.57 -2.14
N GLY A 238 -5.02 -10.87 -1.11
CA GLY A 238 -3.95 -9.88 -1.24
C GLY A 238 -3.16 -9.71 0.05
N ALA A 239 -1.83 -9.61 -0.05
CA ALA A 239 -1.00 -9.38 1.13
C ALA A 239 -1.37 -8.05 1.81
N GLY A 240 -1.44 -8.08 3.14
CA GLY A 240 -1.63 -6.91 3.97
C GLY A 240 -0.25 -6.30 4.30
N PRO A 241 0.17 -6.26 5.57
CA PRO A 241 1.52 -5.84 5.93
C PRO A 241 2.60 -6.83 5.45
N PRO A 242 3.88 -6.41 5.41
CA PRO A 242 5.00 -7.34 5.30
C PRO A 242 4.89 -8.50 6.30
N PRO A 243 5.22 -9.75 5.91
CA PRO A 243 5.15 -10.87 6.84
C PRO A 243 6.06 -10.69 8.06
N ILE A 244 5.58 -11.16 9.21
CA ILE A 244 6.28 -11.05 10.50
C ILE A 244 7.01 -12.36 10.78
N LYS A 245 8.29 -12.29 11.14
CA LYS A 245 9.06 -13.47 11.52
C LYS A 245 8.61 -13.96 12.90
N THR A 246 8.32 -15.25 12.99
CA THR A 246 8.01 -15.94 14.25
C THR A 246 8.91 -17.17 14.41
N LYS A 247 8.84 -17.83 15.57
CA LYS A 247 9.55 -19.12 15.79
C LYS A 247 9.03 -20.25 14.89
N ASP A 248 7.79 -20.15 14.42
CA ASP A 248 7.09 -21.18 13.62
C ASP A 248 7.16 -20.89 12.12
N GLY A 249 7.82 -19.80 11.71
CA GLY A 249 7.93 -19.34 10.33
C GLY A 249 7.43 -17.91 10.13
N TRP A 250 7.10 -17.57 8.89
CA TRP A 250 6.61 -16.24 8.52
C TRP A 250 5.08 -16.16 8.64
N LEU A 251 4.60 -15.24 9.47
CA LEU A 251 3.18 -14.94 9.62
C LEU A 251 2.77 -13.88 8.59
N LEU A 252 1.97 -14.27 7.60
CA LEU A 252 1.33 -13.36 6.65
C LEU A 252 -0.09 -13.04 7.11
N ILE A 253 -0.38 -11.76 7.32
CA ILE A 253 -1.75 -11.25 7.46
C ILE A 253 -2.18 -10.75 6.08
N TYR A 254 -3.32 -11.25 5.58
CA TYR A 254 -3.81 -10.95 4.24
C TYR A 254 -5.29 -10.54 4.27
N HIS A 255 -5.70 -9.71 3.31
CA HIS A 255 -7.10 -9.42 3.07
C HIS A 255 -7.64 -10.32 1.97
N ALA A 256 -8.96 -10.47 1.92
CA ALA A 256 -9.60 -11.19 0.85
C ALA A 256 -11.02 -10.68 0.59
N VAL A 257 -11.51 -11.01 -0.60
CA VAL A 257 -12.91 -10.82 -0.98
C VAL A 257 -13.51 -12.18 -1.26
N GLY A 258 -14.73 -12.40 -0.79
CA GLY A 258 -15.48 -13.63 -1.02
C GLY A 258 -16.49 -13.48 -2.15
N GLU A 259 -16.83 -14.58 -2.82
CA GLU A 259 -17.83 -14.55 -3.91
C GLU A 259 -19.23 -14.19 -3.43
N ARG A 260 -19.52 -14.38 -2.14
CA ARG A 260 -20.81 -14.01 -1.53
C ARG A 260 -20.92 -12.53 -1.18
N ASP A 261 -19.79 -11.82 -1.10
CA ASP A 261 -19.72 -10.41 -0.71
C ASP A 261 -18.71 -9.65 -1.60
N PRO A 262 -18.88 -9.65 -2.94
CA PRO A 262 -17.85 -9.16 -3.87
C PRO A 262 -17.58 -7.64 -3.77
N GLY A 263 -18.49 -6.89 -3.13
CA GLY A 263 -18.37 -5.46 -2.89
C GLY A 263 -17.80 -5.06 -1.52
N ARG A 264 -17.51 -6.02 -0.63
CA ARG A 264 -16.85 -5.73 0.65
C ARG A 264 -15.34 -5.70 0.44
N TYR A 265 -14.79 -4.50 0.40
CA TYR A 265 -13.36 -4.20 0.39
C TYR A 265 -12.89 -3.76 1.77
#